data_AF-A0A1M7FRN1-F1
#
_entry.id   AF-A0A1M7FRN1-F1
#
_cell.length_a   1.000
_cell.length_b   1.000
_cell.length_c   1.000
_cell.angle_alpha   90.00
_cell.angle_beta   90.00
_cell.angle_gamma   90.00
#
_symmetry.space_group_name_H-M   'P 1'
#
loop_
_entity.id
_entity.type
_entity.pdbx_description
1 polymer ?
#
loop_
_entity_poly.entity_id
_entity_poly.type
_entity_poly.pdbx_seq_one_letter_code
_entity_poly.pdbx_strand_id
1 'polypeptide(L)' 'MWILLEYAAWAIAALLLLWMVMDAARVNREFDEDVLLSSREGIDELLEHGDVPEAKEN' A
#
# COMPACT_ATOMS: atom_id res chain seq x y z
N MET A 1 5.18 -21.59 -31.91
CA MET A 1 6.19 -20.79 -31.18
C MET A 1 5.56 -19.82 -30.18
N TRP A 2 4.40 -19.20 -30.50
CA TRP A 2 3.66 -18.32 -29.59
C TRP A 2 3.13 -18.97 -28.30
N ILE A 3 2.79 -20.26 -28.32
CA ILE A 3 2.29 -21.00 -27.15
C ILE A 3 3.28 -20.98 -25.97
N LEU A 4 4.58 -21.08 -26.23
CA LEU A 4 5.59 -21.02 -25.16
C LEU A 4 5.66 -19.61 -24.54
N LEU A 5 5.53 -18.56 -25.37
CA LEU A 5 5.49 -17.18 -24.89
C LEU A 5 4.20 -16.90 -24.09
N GLU A 6 3.08 -17.47 -24.51
CA GLU A 6 1.80 -17.38 -23.80
C GLU A 6 1.89 -18.03 -22.40
N TYR A 7 2.42 -19.25 -22.31
CA TYR A 7 2.62 -19.90 -21.01
C TYR A 7 3.62 -19.15 -20.13
N ALA A 8 4.68 -18.59 -20.71
CA ALA A 8 5.62 -17.77 -19.98
C ALA A 8 4.95 -16.50 -19.41
N ALA A 9 4.12 -15.81 -20.20
CA ALA A 9 3.38 -14.65 -19.76
C ALA A 9 2.40 -14.99 -18.62
N TRP A 10 1.68 -16.09 -18.74
CA TRP A 10 0.80 -16.58 -17.68
C TRP A 10 1.56 -16.96 -16.41
N ALA A 11 2.71 -17.63 -16.53
CA ALA A 11 3.54 -17.98 -15.38
C ALA A 11 4.07 -16.72 -14.67
N ILE A 12 4.52 -15.72 -15.42
CA ILE A 12 4.97 -14.44 -14.86
C ILE A 12 3.82 -13.72 -14.15
N ALA A 13 2.63 -13.66 -14.77
CA ALA A 13 1.46 -13.05 -14.16
C ALA A 13 1.07 -13.73 -12.85
N ALA A 14 1.08 -15.07 -12.81
CA ALA A 14 0.80 -15.84 -11.60
C ALA A 14 1.84 -15.58 -10.49
N LEU A 15 3.12 -15.49 -10.84
CA LEU A 15 4.20 -15.16 -9.89
C LEU A 15 4.05 -13.76 -9.32
N LEU A 16 3.71 -12.77 -10.16
CA LEU A 16 3.47 -11.40 -9.70
C LEU A 16 2.26 -11.33 -8.76
N LEU A 17 1.16 -12.01 -9.09
CA LEU A 17 -0.01 -12.07 -8.23
C LEU A 17 0.33 -12.70 -6.87
N LEU A 18 1.06 -13.81 -6.87
CA LEU A 18 1.50 -14.46 -5.63
C LEU A 18 2.38 -13.53 -4.79
N TRP A 19 3.30 -12.82 -5.44
CA TRP A 19 4.16 -11.85 -4.77
C TRP A 19 3.36 -10.72 -4.14
N MET A 20 2.39 -10.14 -4.85
CA MET A 20 1.50 -9.10 -4.32
C MET A 20 0.69 -9.57 -3.11
N VAL A 21 0.16 -10.80 -3.16
CA VAL A 21 -0.61 -11.36 -2.02
C VAL A 21 0.30 -11.58 -0.81
N MET A 22 1.51 -12.09 -1.02
CA MET A 22 2.48 -12.29 0.05
C MET A 22 2.91 -10.95 0.68
N ASP A 23 3.14 -9.94 -0.16
CA ASP A 23 3.47 -8.59 0.27
C ASP A 23 2.33 -7.97 1.10
N ALA A 24 1.10 -8.01 0.58
CA ALA A 24 -0.09 -7.54 1.30
C ALA A 24 -0.27 -8.26 2.64
N ALA A 25 -0.10 -9.58 2.67
CA ALA A 25 -0.18 -10.36 3.90
C ALA A 25 0.93 -10.02 4.91
N ARG A 26 2.13 -9.66 4.43
CA ARG A 26 3.23 -9.19 5.27
C ARG A 26 2.90 -7.82 5.87
N VAL A 27 2.51 -6.86 5.04
CA VAL A 27 2.14 -5.50 5.46
C VAL A 27 1.00 -5.54 6.49
N ASN A 28 -0.03 -6.35 6.26
CA ASN A 28 -1.16 -6.55 7.18
C ASN A 28 -0.74 -7.13 8.55
N ARG A 29 0.43 -7.77 8.66
CA ARG A 29 0.96 -8.27 9.94
C ARG A 29 1.89 -7.30 10.63
N GLU A 30 2.46 -6.36 9.89
CA GLU A 30 3.47 -5.42 10.37
C GLU A 30 2.84 -4.10 10.85
N PHE A 31 1.68 -3.74 10.31
CA PHE A 31 0.97 -2.51 10.65
C PHE A 31 -0.45 -2.78 11.16
N ASP A 32 -0.90 -1.99 12.15
CA ASP A 32 -2.25 -2.06 12.68
C ASP A 32 -3.28 -1.51 11.67
N GLU A 33 -4.52 -2.00 11.78
CA GLU A 33 -5.62 -1.63 10.87
C GLU A 33 -5.95 -0.13 10.91
N ASP A 34 -5.81 0.50 12.08
CA ASP A 34 -5.96 1.95 12.23
C ASP A 34 -4.95 2.72 11.37
N VAL A 35 -3.74 2.20 11.20
CA VAL A 35 -2.71 2.80 10.32
C VAL A 35 -3.05 2.53 8.86
N LEU A 36 -3.43 1.30 8.52
CA LEU A 36 -3.72 0.89 7.13
C LEU A 36 -4.98 1.55 6.55
N LEU A 37 -5.97 1.87 7.39
CA LEU A 37 -7.22 2.54 6.99
C LEU A 37 -7.22 4.04 7.27
N SER A 38 -6.15 4.55 7.90
CA SER A 38 -6.01 5.97 8.18
C SER A 38 -5.81 6.76 6.88
N SER A 39 -6.66 7.76 6.65
CA SER A 39 -6.44 8.78 5.61
C SER A 39 -5.49 9.90 6.05
N ARG A 40 -4.76 9.70 7.16
CA ARG A 40 -3.79 10.66 7.72
C ARG A 40 -2.43 10.59 7.01
N GLU A 41 -2.42 10.47 5.69
CA GLU A 41 -1.19 10.63 4.92
C GLU A 41 -0.68 12.08 5.11
N GLY A 42 0.54 12.25 5.63
CA GLY A 42 1.17 13.57 5.82
C GLY A 42 0.81 14.32 7.11
N ILE A 43 0.04 13.74 8.06
CA ILE A 43 -0.19 14.40 9.36
C ILE A 43 1.11 14.51 10.16
N ASP A 44 1.97 13.50 10.11
CA ASP A 44 3.24 13.52 10.83
C ASP A 44 4.14 14.65 10.30
N GLU A 45 4.15 14.88 8.98
CA GLU A 45 4.87 15.98 8.33
C GLU A 45 4.25 17.36 8.69
N LEU A 46 2.92 17.47 8.77
CA LEU A 46 2.23 18.69 9.21
C LEU A 46 2.51 19.03 10.68
N LEU A 47 2.55 18.01 11.55
CA LEU A 47 2.90 18.17 12.96
C LEU A 47 4.38 18.53 13.12
N GLU A 48 5.26 18.01 12.28
CA GLU A 48 6.68 18.36 12.24
C GLU A 48 6.92 19.80 11.74
N HIS A 49 6.16 20.26 10.74
CA HIS A 49 6.31 21.61 10.18
C HIS A 49 5.58 22.72 10.97
N GLY A 50 4.70 22.35 11.92
CA GLY A 50 3.98 23.31 12.77
C GLY A 50 2.85 24.08 12.06
N ASP A 51 2.54 23.75 10.81
CA ASP A 51 1.50 24.37 9.99
C ASP A 51 0.11 23.75 10.28
N VAL A 52 -0.29 23.71 11.55
CA VAL A 52 -1.63 23.23 11.93
C VAL A 52 -2.60 24.42 11.82
N PRO A 53 -3.53 24.45 10.85
CA PRO A 53 -4.55 25.49 10.83
C PRO A 53 -5.44 25.29 12.05
N GLU A 54 -5.29 26.18 13.04
CA GLU A 54 -6.17 26.29 14.19
C GLU A 54 -7.61 26.30 13.69
N ALA A 55 -8.34 25.20 13.89
CA ALA A 55 -9.75 25.12 13.58
C ALA A 55 -10.46 26.13 14.47
N LYS A 56 -10.78 27.30 13.91
CA LYS A 56 -11.57 28.36 14.54
C LYS A 56 -12.95 27.77 14.88
N GLU A 57 -13.11 27.38 16.14
CA GLU A 57 -14.40 27.06 16.75
C GLU A 57 -15.24 28.36 16.78
N ASN A 58 -16.41 28.34 16.13
CA ASN A 58 -17.41 29.42 16.18
C ASN A 58 -18.63 28.95 16.95
#